data_AF-A0A7S2APC1-F1
#
_entry.id   AF-A0A7S2APC1-F1
#
_cell.length_a   1.000
_cell.length_b   1.000
_cell.length_c   1.000
_cell.angle_alpha   90.00
_cell.angle_beta   90.00
_cell.angle_gamma   90.00
#
_symmetry.space_group_name_H-M   'P 1'
#
loop_
_entity.id
_entity.type
_entity.pdbx_description
1 polymer ?
#
loop_
_entity_poly.entity_id
_entity_poly.type
_entity_poly.pdbx_seq_one_letter_code
_entity_poly.pdbx_strand_id
1 'polypeptide(L)'
;HYSEENYFEYNFARVWQCDQETSAQIVHAFFESEEHFRSGLEVLPGAKSALKSLKEKMGCSLCVVTSRQNVIRELTEAWITHEFGDTFDDVLFGNHWTLDPNEPSKTKAQLCEEVNADVLVDDNVGYAQEVAGAGYQVVLFGDYAWNDTNDLHPNVTRAACWEEAELVLTNFALVKRMGDDARGEVQLPPL
;
A
#
# COMPACT_ATOMS: atom_id res chain seq x y z
N HIS A 1 2.94 -28.45 4.30
CA HIS A 1 3.14 -27.21 5.07
C HIS A 1 3.58 -26.14 4.09
N TYR A 2 2.89 -25.00 4.07
CA TYR A 2 3.27 -23.83 3.27
C TYR A 2 4.10 -22.87 4.15
N SER A 3 5.04 -22.17 3.52
CA SER A 3 5.85 -21.08 4.06
C SER A 3 5.76 -19.87 3.10
N GLU A 4 6.30 -18.71 3.49
CA GLU A 4 6.28 -17.50 2.66
C GLU A 4 6.88 -17.73 1.25
N GLU A 5 7.94 -18.54 1.14
CA GLU A 5 8.58 -18.88 -0.13
C GLU A 5 7.66 -19.62 -1.11
N ASN A 6 6.55 -20.20 -0.63
CA ASN A 6 5.59 -20.88 -1.49
C ASN A 6 4.59 -19.92 -2.15
N TYR A 7 4.52 -18.67 -1.71
CA TYR A 7 3.62 -17.67 -2.26
C TYR A 7 4.33 -16.86 -3.34
N PHE A 8 4.41 -17.40 -4.56
CA PHE A 8 4.99 -16.73 -5.73
C PHE A 8 3.96 -15.87 -6.49
N GLU A 9 2.68 -15.95 -6.13
CA GLU A 9 1.61 -15.09 -6.66
C GLU A 9 0.50 -14.91 -5.62
N TYR A 10 -0.28 -13.84 -5.75
CA TYR A 10 -1.42 -13.56 -4.85
C TYR A 10 -2.63 -14.47 -5.07
N ASN A 11 -2.67 -15.24 -6.16
CA ASN A 11 -3.76 -16.17 -6.43
C ASN A 11 -3.59 -17.44 -5.58
N PHE A 12 -4.12 -17.40 -4.36
CA PHE A 12 -3.97 -18.50 -3.40
C PHE A 12 -4.56 -19.82 -3.89
N ALA A 13 -5.59 -19.82 -4.74
CA ALA A 13 -6.13 -21.05 -5.33
C ALA A 13 -5.06 -21.81 -6.13
N ARG A 14 -4.17 -21.09 -6.83
CA ARG A 14 -3.06 -21.70 -7.57
C ARG A 14 -1.96 -22.22 -6.64
N VAL A 15 -1.62 -21.45 -5.60
CA VAL A 15 -0.66 -21.86 -4.56
C VAL A 15 -1.13 -23.13 -3.85
N TRP A 16 -2.39 -23.14 -3.42
CA TRP A 16 -3.00 -24.24 -2.68
C TRP A 16 -3.50 -25.39 -3.55
N GLN A 17 -3.44 -25.24 -4.87
CA GLN A 17 -3.90 -26.21 -5.86
C GLN A 17 -5.38 -26.60 -5.64
N CYS A 18 -6.23 -25.61 -5.37
CA CYS A 18 -7.66 -25.77 -5.19
C CYS A 18 -8.45 -24.86 -6.16
N ASP A 19 -9.78 -24.98 -6.15
CA ASP A 19 -10.64 -24.05 -6.88
C ASP A 19 -10.80 -22.71 -6.14
N GLN A 20 -11.31 -21.71 -6.85
CA GLN A 20 -11.47 -20.35 -6.32
C GLN A 20 -12.46 -20.28 -5.16
N GLU A 21 -13.50 -21.12 -5.16
CA GLU A 21 -14.49 -21.16 -4.09
C GLU A 21 -13.86 -21.66 -2.79
N THR A 22 -13.10 -22.75 -2.86
CA THR A 22 -12.35 -23.33 -1.74
C THR A 22 -11.32 -22.33 -1.21
N SER A 23 -10.57 -21.67 -2.10
CA SER A 23 -9.62 -20.63 -1.72
C SER A 23 -10.32 -19.47 -0.98
N ALA A 24 -11.46 -19.02 -1.48
CA ALA A 24 -12.24 -17.96 -0.82
C ALA A 24 -12.70 -18.40 0.58
N GLN A 25 -13.23 -19.63 0.73
CA GLN A 25 -13.64 -20.16 2.03
C GLN A 25 -12.49 -20.18 3.06
N ILE A 26 -11.28 -20.56 2.64
CA ILE A 26 -10.08 -20.56 3.51
C ILE A 26 -9.72 -19.13 3.93
N VAL A 27 -9.75 -18.16 3.01
CA VAL A 27 -9.46 -16.75 3.31
C VAL A 27 -10.51 -16.17 4.28
N HIS A 28 -11.78 -16.47 4.07
CA HIS A 28 -12.84 -16.04 4.98
C HIS A 28 -12.71 -16.66 6.38
N ALA A 29 -12.35 -17.96 6.46
CA ALA A 29 -12.07 -18.60 7.74
C ALA A 29 -10.87 -17.95 8.47
N PHE A 30 -9.85 -17.47 7.73
CA PHE A 30 -8.77 -16.69 8.31
C PHE A 30 -9.27 -15.36 8.91
N PHE A 31 -10.14 -14.62 8.22
CA PHE A 31 -10.73 -13.38 8.76
C PHE A 31 -11.53 -13.59 10.05
N GLU A 32 -12.10 -14.78 10.24
CA GLU A 32 -12.84 -15.16 11.45
C GLU A 32 -11.94 -15.64 12.59
N SER A 33 -10.66 -15.92 12.31
CA SER A 33 -9.72 -16.45 13.30
C SER A 33 -9.35 -15.40 14.36
N GLU A 34 -9.51 -15.77 15.63
CA GLU A 34 -9.17 -14.90 16.75
C GLU A 34 -7.66 -14.69 16.86
N GLU A 35 -6.92 -15.80 16.81
CA GLU A 35 -5.47 -15.82 17.03
C GLU A 35 -4.68 -15.24 15.86
N HIS A 36 -5.11 -15.43 14.61
CA HIS A 36 -4.30 -15.04 13.45
C HIS A 36 -4.69 -13.70 12.84
N PHE A 37 -5.99 -13.40 12.71
CA PHE A 37 -6.44 -12.16 12.07
C PHE A 37 -6.85 -11.09 13.08
N ARG A 38 -7.72 -11.42 14.04
CA ARG A 38 -8.28 -10.41 14.95
C ARG A 38 -7.27 -9.87 15.95
N SER A 39 -6.38 -10.73 16.45
CA SER A 39 -5.36 -10.35 17.44
C SER A 39 -3.92 -10.63 17.03
N GLY A 40 -3.70 -11.39 15.96
CA GLY A 40 -2.37 -11.84 15.53
C GLY A 40 -1.67 -10.98 14.48
N LEU A 41 -2.31 -9.92 13.98
CA LEU A 41 -1.69 -9.03 12.99
C LEU A 41 -0.71 -8.07 13.66
N GLU A 42 0.57 -8.29 13.42
CA GLU A 42 1.65 -7.44 13.92
C GLU A 42 2.02 -6.33 12.93
N VAL A 43 2.48 -5.21 13.46
CA VAL A 43 3.03 -4.13 12.65
C VAL A 43 4.43 -4.51 12.17
N LEU A 44 4.69 -4.31 10.89
CA LEU A 44 6.01 -4.56 10.32
C LEU A 44 7.10 -3.73 11.03
N PRO A 45 8.28 -4.31 11.30
CA PRO A 45 9.41 -3.59 11.90
C PRO A 45 9.72 -2.30 11.13
N GLY A 46 9.96 -1.21 11.86
CA GLY A 46 10.30 0.10 11.28
C GLY A 46 9.12 0.93 10.76
N ALA A 47 7.93 0.34 10.55
CA ALA A 47 6.80 1.06 9.96
C ALA A 47 6.38 2.30 10.76
N LYS A 48 6.18 2.15 12.08
CA LYS A 48 5.73 3.26 12.93
C LYS A 48 6.74 4.40 12.96
N SER A 49 8.04 4.11 13.02
CA SER A 49 9.09 5.13 13.03
C SER A 49 9.21 5.84 11.68
N ALA A 50 9.19 5.09 10.58
CA ALA A 50 9.29 5.64 9.23
C ALA A 50 8.12 6.58 8.91
N LEU A 51 6.89 6.11 9.12
CA LEU A 51 5.68 6.90 8.86
C LEU A 51 5.60 8.15 9.74
N LYS A 52 5.96 8.03 11.02
CA LYS A 52 6.06 9.20 11.92
C LYS A 52 7.08 10.22 11.42
N SER A 53 8.26 9.75 10.99
CA SER A 53 9.32 10.60 10.44
C SER A 53 8.87 11.33 9.18
N LEU A 54 8.19 10.63 8.26
CA LEU A 54 7.63 11.22 7.04
C LEU A 54 6.55 12.26 7.35
N LYS A 55 5.64 11.98 8.29
CA LYS A 55 4.58 12.94 8.68
C LYS A 55 5.17 14.16 9.39
N GLU A 56 5.98 13.96 10.43
CA GLU A 56 6.43 15.05 11.30
C GLU A 56 7.60 15.87 10.71
N LYS A 57 8.59 15.21 10.09
CA LYS A 57 9.78 15.89 9.56
C LYS A 57 9.62 16.31 8.12
N MET A 58 8.96 15.47 7.32
CA MET A 58 8.73 15.72 5.91
C MET A 58 7.35 16.30 5.61
N GLY A 59 6.51 16.54 6.62
CA GLY A 59 5.20 17.16 6.43
C GLY A 59 4.31 16.43 5.43
N CYS A 60 4.50 15.12 5.28
CA CYS A 60 3.73 14.31 4.33
C CYS A 60 2.33 14.05 4.89
N SER A 61 1.32 14.18 4.02
CA SER A 61 0.01 13.56 4.23
C SER A 61 0.10 12.08 3.91
N LEU A 62 -0.50 11.25 4.77
CA LEU A 62 -0.42 9.79 4.66
C LEU A 62 -1.83 9.22 4.60
N CYS A 63 -2.14 8.44 3.58
CA CYS A 63 -3.41 7.73 3.45
C CYS A 63 -3.14 6.23 3.31
N VAL A 64 -4.03 5.40 3.87
CA VAL A 64 -4.02 3.96 3.61
C VAL A 64 -4.86 3.71 2.36
N VAL A 65 -4.28 3.04 1.38
CA VAL A 65 -4.98 2.57 0.19
C VAL A 65 -4.86 1.05 0.12
N THR A 66 -5.95 0.32 0.30
CA THR A 66 -5.94 -1.14 0.43
C THR A 66 -6.91 -1.84 -0.50
N SER A 67 -6.53 -3.01 -1.03
CA SER A 67 -7.42 -3.85 -1.86
C SER A 67 -8.31 -4.78 -1.04
N ARG A 68 -8.28 -4.70 0.30
CA ARG A 68 -9.10 -5.51 1.21
C ARG A 68 -10.59 -5.39 0.87
N GLN A 69 -11.31 -6.48 1.10
CA GLN A 69 -12.76 -6.57 0.93
C GLN A 69 -13.51 -5.76 2.00
N ASN A 70 -14.66 -5.21 1.66
CA ASN A 70 -15.49 -4.41 2.58
C ASN A 70 -15.96 -5.21 3.81
N VAL A 71 -16.11 -6.53 3.70
CA VAL A 71 -16.51 -7.40 4.81
C VAL A 71 -15.59 -7.33 6.03
N ILE A 72 -14.32 -6.92 5.85
CA ILE A 72 -13.34 -6.72 6.92
C ILE A 72 -12.97 -5.25 7.13
N ARG A 73 -13.77 -4.30 6.64
CA ARG A 73 -13.51 -2.86 6.76
C ARG A 73 -13.38 -2.43 8.21
N GLU A 74 -14.42 -2.67 9.01
CA GLU A 74 -14.46 -2.22 10.42
C GLU A 74 -13.28 -2.79 11.23
N LEU A 75 -12.95 -4.07 11.02
CA LEU A 75 -11.80 -4.71 11.67
C LEU A 75 -10.47 -4.08 11.24
N THR A 76 -10.33 -3.76 9.96
CA THR A 76 -9.13 -3.14 9.42
C THR A 76 -8.96 -1.72 9.93
N GLU A 77 -10.02 -0.90 9.91
CA GLU A 77 -10.02 0.47 10.42
C GLU A 77 -9.73 0.51 11.93
N ALA A 78 -10.32 -0.41 12.71
CA ALA A 78 -10.05 -0.54 14.13
C ALA A 78 -8.59 -0.89 14.42
N TRP A 79 -8.01 -1.84 13.66
CA TRP A 79 -6.61 -2.21 13.81
C TRP A 79 -5.67 -1.05 13.44
N ILE A 80 -5.94 -0.33 12.34
CA ILE A 80 -5.16 0.86 11.95
C ILE A 80 -5.22 1.92 13.05
N THR A 81 -6.42 2.21 13.57
CA THR A 81 -6.61 3.20 14.64
C THR A 81 -5.86 2.80 15.91
N HIS A 82 -5.91 1.52 16.29
CA HIS A 82 -5.19 0.99 17.45
C HIS A 82 -3.67 1.12 17.30
N GLU A 83 -3.14 0.73 16.14
CA GLU A 83 -1.70 0.65 15.94
C GLU A 83 -1.03 1.99 15.57
N PHE A 84 -1.75 2.84 14.84
CA PHE A 84 -1.20 4.05 14.21
C PHE A 84 -1.88 5.34 14.67
N GLY A 85 -2.96 5.29 15.45
CA GLY A 85 -3.66 6.48 15.93
C GLY A 85 -4.10 7.39 14.79
N ASP A 86 -3.68 8.66 14.82
CA ASP A 86 -3.97 9.71 13.84
C ASP A 86 -2.87 9.87 12.78
N THR A 87 -2.01 8.86 12.60
CA THR A 87 -0.94 8.88 11.59
C THR A 87 -1.50 9.00 10.17
N PHE A 88 -2.64 8.37 9.88
CA PHE A 88 -3.25 8.40 8.56
C PHE A 88 -4.43 9.37 8.51
N ASP A 89 -4.50 10.13 7.42
CA ASP A 89 -5.54 11.13 7.17
C ASP A 89 -6.81 10.48 6.61
N ASP A 90 -6.69 9.34 5.91
CA ASP A 90 -7.81 8.57 5.37
C ASP A 90 -7.46 7.08 5.15
N VAL A 91 -8.48 6.22 5.03
CA VAL A 91 -8.39 4.77 4.75
C VAL A 91 -9.36 4.39 3.61
N LEU A 92 -8.81 4.13 2.43
CA LEU A 92 -9.56 3.82 1.21
C LEU A 92 -9.48 2.34 0.87
N PHE A 93 -10.61 1.76 0.48
CA PHE A 93 -10.74 0.34 0.13
C PHE A 93 -11.12 0.18 -1.34
N GLY A 94 -10.33 -0.61 -2.07
CA GLY A 94 -10.58 -1.01 -3.46
C GLY A 94 -11.53 -2.18 -3.60
N ASN A 95 -11.78 -2.93 -2.51
CA ASN A 95 -12.71 -4.05 -2.48
C ASN A 95 -12.44 -5.09 -3.59
N HIS A 96 -11.16 -5.42 -3.82
CA HIS A 96 -10.80 -6.40 -4.84
C HIS A 96 -11.28 -7.78 -4.41
N TRP A 97 -11.61 -8.63 -5.39
CA TRP A 97 -12.11 -9.99 -5.17
C TRP A 97 -13.42 -10.06 -4.36
N THR A 98 -14.26 -9.01 -4.40
CA THR A 98 -15.60 -9.08 -3.80
C THR A 98 -16.43 -10.21 -4.42
N LEU A 99 -17.18 -10.92 -3.57
CA LEU A 99 -18.11 -11.96 -3.99
C LEU A 99 -19.50 -11.38 -4.37
N ASP A 100 -19.77 -10.12 -4.02
CA ASP A 100 -21.00 -9.43 -4.41
C ASP A 100 -20.77 -8.64 -5.70
N PRO A 101 -21.39 -9.02 -6.83
CA PRO A 101 -21.24 -8.31 -8.11
C PRO A 101 -21.84 -6.90 -8.11
N ASN A 102 -22.62 -6.53 -7.09
CA ASN A 102 -23.21 -5.21 -6.95
C ASN A 102 -22.32 -4.25 -6.14
N GLU A 103 -21.28 -4.75 -5.47
CA GLU A 103 -20.34 -3.88 -4.77
C GLU A 103 -19.29 -3.35 -5.75
N PRO A 104 -19.09 -2.02 -5.82
CA PRO A 104 -18.08 -1.45 -6.69
C PRO A 104 -16.68 -1.86 -6.20
N SER A 105 -15.83 -2.22 -7.15
CA SER A 105 -14.39 -2.37 -6.94
C SER A 105 -13.66 -1.22 -7.63
N LYS A 106 -12.64 -0.67 -6.98
CA LYS A 106 -11.82 0.42 -7.47
C LYS A 106 -10.36 -0.02 -7.55
N THR A 107 -9.69 0.32 -8.64
CA THR A 107 -8.28 0.00 -8.80
C THR A 107 -7.41 0.89 -7.91
N LYS A 108 -6.16 0.50 -7.66
CA LYS A 108 -5.25 1.29 -6.81
C LYS A 108 -4.96 2.65 -7.43
N ALA A 109 -4.84 2.73 -8.77
CA ALA A 109 -4.66 4.00 -9.46
C ALA A 109 -5.83 4.96 -9.23
N GLN A 110 -7.08 4.48 -9.25
CA GLN A 110 -8.26 5.30 -8.97
C GLN A 110 -8.26 5.82 -7.52
N LEU A 111 -7.88 4.98 -6.56
CA LEU A 111 -7.79 5.40 -5.17
C LEU A 111 -6.65 6.41 -4.94
N CYS A 112 -5.51 6.23 -5.62
CA CYS A 112 -4.41 7.20 -5.62
C CYS A 112 -4.86 8.55 -6.21
N GLU A 113 -5.66 8.53 -7.27
CA GLU A 113 -6.25 9.74 -7.87
C GLU A 113 -7.19 10.46 -6.87
N GLU A 114 -8.05 9.73 -6.16
CA GLU A 114 -9.00 10.28 -5.19
C GLU A 114 -8.34 11.07 -4.06
N VAL A 115 -7.15 10.64 -3.62
CA VAL A 115 -6.39 11.32 -2.56
C VAL A 115 -5.29 12.23 -3.10
N ASN A 116 -5.21 12.40 -4.43
CA ASN A 116 -4.14 13.14 -5.12
C ASN A 116 -2.75 12.68 -4.63
N ALA A 117 -2.54 11.37 -4.58
CA ALA A 117 -1.30 10.77 -4.11
C ALA A 117 -0.13 11.15 -5.02
N ASP A 118 1.02 11.41 -4.41
CA ASP A 118 2.27 11.59 -5.16
C ASP A 118 3.01 10.28 -5.41
N VAL A 119 2.90 9.35 -4.45
CA VAL A 119 3.61 8.08 -4.42
C VAL A 119 2.77 7.01 -3.72
N LEU A 120 2.79 5.79 -4.24
CA LEU A 120 2.23 4.60 -3.60
C LEU A 120 3.35 3.75 -2.98
N VAL A 121 3.10 3.16 -1.81
CA VAL A 121 3.91 2.07 -1.25
C VAL A 121 3.07 0.81 -1.26
N ASP A 122 3.50 -0.24 -1.97
CA ASP A 122 2.76 -1.50 -2.09
C ASP A 122 3.74 -2.64 -2.37
N ASP A 123 3.46 -3.85 -1.90
CA ASP A 123 4.30 -5.04 -2.11
C ASP A 123 3.87 -5.85 -3.35
N ASN A 124 2.70 -5.56 -3.91
CA ASN A 124 2.15 -6.25 -5.06
C ASN A 124 2.68 -5.66 -6.37
N VAL A 125 3.39 -6.47 -7.16
CA VAL A 125 3.94 -6.07 -8.47
C VAL A 125 2.85 -5.60 -9.44
N GLY A 126 1.69 -6.27 -9.45
CA GLY A 126 0.59 -5.91 -10.35
C GLY A 126 0.03 -4.52 -10.05
N TYR A 127 -0.22 -4.22 -8.77
CA TYR A 127 -0.66 -2.88 -8.36
C TYR A 127 0.44 -1.84 -8.58
N ALA A 128 1.70 -2.19 -8.32
CA ALA A 128 2.81 -1.29 -8.56
C ALA A 128 2.93 -0.92 -10.04
N GLN A 129 2.84 -1.88 -10.95
CA GLN A 129 2.85 -1.62 -12.39
C GLN A 129 1.62 -0.84 -12.85
N GLU A 130 0.43 -1.15 -12.33
CA GLU A 130 -0.82 -0.43 -12.63
C GLU A 130 -0.70 1.05 -12.29
N VAL A 131 -0.33 1.36 -11.04
CA VAL A 131 -0.23 2.73 -10.54
C VAL A 131 0.92 3.48 -11.22
N ALA A 132 2.05 2.81 -11.44
CA ALA A 132 3.18 3.38 -12.17
C ALA A 132 2.82 3.71 -13.63
N GLY A 133 2.05 2.84 -14.29
CA GLY A 133 1.56 3.05 -15.66
C GLY A 133 0.53 4.18 -15.77
N ALA A 134 -0.16 4.51 -14.69
CA ALA A 134 -1.00 5.71 -14.57
C ALA A 134 -0.19 7.00 -14.33
N GLY A 135 1.14 6.91 -14.24
CA GLY A 135 2.05 8.06 -14.14
C GLY A 135 2.52 8.41 -12.73
N TYR A 136 2.09 7.66 -11.71
CA TYR A 136 2.52 7.87 -10.33
C TYR A 136 3.88 7.24 -10.04
N GLN A 137 4.56 7.72 -8.99
CA GLN A 137 5.72 7.02 -8.44
C GLN A 137 5.26 5.89 -7.53
N VAL A 138 6.02 4.80 -7.49
CA VAL A 138 5.72 3.66 -6.62
C VAL A 138 6.98 3.18 -5.92
N VAL A 139 6.87 2.89 -4.63
CA VAL A 139 7.83 2.12 -3.87
C VAL A 139 7.31 0.67 -3.77
N LEU A 140 7.97 -0.25 -4.47
CA LEU A 140 7.70 -1.68 -4.34
C LEU A 140 8.36 -2.20 -3.05
N PHE A 141 7.54 -2.50 -2.05
CA PHE A 141 7.98 -2.79 -0.69
C PHE A 141 8.26 -4.28 -0.46
N GLY A 142 9.33 -4.55 0.29
CA GLY A 142 9.74 -5.86 0.77
C GLY A 142 10.47 -6.70 -0.27
N ASP A 143 11.16 -7.73 0.22
CA ASP A 143 11.80 -8.78 -0.58
C ASP A 143 11.01 -10.08 -0.41
N TYR A 144 9.95 -10.23 -1.21
CA TYR A 144 9.01 -11.34 -1.09
C TYR A 144 9.01 -12.21 -2.34
N ALA A 145 8.70 -13.50 -2.20
CA ALA A 145 8.64 -14.42 -3.34
C ALA A 145 7.63 -13.98 -4.42
N TRP A 146 6.52 -13.34 -4.03
CA TRP A 146 5.51 -12.82 -4.95
C TRP A 146 5.90 -11.50 -5.64
N ASN A 147 6.99 -10.88 -5.21
CA ASN A 147 7.47 -9.64 -5.80
C ASN A 147 8.87 -9.75 -6.42
N ASP A 148 9.43 -10.96 -6.52
CA ASP A 148 10.72 -11.23 -7.14
C ASP A 148 10.63 -11.14 -8.69
N THR A 149 10.90 -9.96 -9.22
CA THR A 149 10.90 -9.69 -10.66
C THR A 149 11.85 -8.55 -11.04
N ASN A 150 12.44 -8.63 -12.22
CA ASN A 150 13.25 -7.56 -12.80
C ASN A 150 12.50 -6.70 -13.83
N ASP A 151 11.27 -7.10 -14.18
CA ASP A 151 10.44 -6.37 -15.15
C ASP A 151 9.56 -5.35 -14.41
N LEU A 152 10.11 -4.17 -14.16
CA LEU A 152 9.45 -3.09 -13.43
C LEU A 152 9.35 -1.84 -14.29
N HIS A 153 8.22 -1.14 -14.14
CA HIS A 153 8.02 0.17 -14.77
C HIS A 153 9.07 1.18 -14.25
N PRO A 154 9.57 2.13 -15.07
CA PRO A 154 10.60 3.09 -14.65
C PRO A 154 10.27 3.96 -13.43
N ASN A 155 8.98 4.12 -13.12
CA ASN A 155 8.51 4.85 -11.93
C ASN A 155 8.45 3.99 -10.66
N VAL A 156 8.87 2.72 -10.72
CA VAL A 156 8.88 1.81 -9.57
C VAL A 156 10.30 1.75 -9.00
N THR A 157 10.44 2.07 -7.72
CA THR A 157 11.69 1.91 -6.95
C THR A 157 11.48 0.85 -5.88
N ARG A 158 12.45 -0.04 -5.66
CA ARG A 158 12.36 -1.06 -4.60
C ARG A 158 12.79 -0.51 -3.25
N ALA A 159 12.21 -1.06 -2.19
CA ALA A 159 12.69 -0.91 -0.82
C ALA A 159 12.45 -2.22 -0.05
N ALA A 160 13.52 -2.86 0.43
CA ALA A 160 13.42 -4.15 1.11
C ALA A 160 12.79 -4.04 2.52
N CYS A 161 12.87 -2.86 3.14
CA CYS A 161 12.35 -2.61 4.47
C CYS A 161 11.90 -1.14 4.64
N TRP A 162 11.36 -0.81 5.81
CA TRP A 162 10.85 0.54 6.09
C TRP A 162 11.95 1.60 6.16
N GLU A 163 13.17 1.25 6.56
CA GLU A 163 14.30 2.17 6.54
C GLU A 163 14.66 2.61 5.10
N GLU A 164 14.65 1.67 4.16
CA GLU A 164 14.86 1.97 2.74
C GLU A 164 13.69 2.75 2.15
N ALA A 165 12.45 2.35 2.50
CA ALA A 165 11.25 3.04 2.04
C ALA A 165 11.23 4.49 2.53
N GLU A 166 11.56 4.74 3.81
CA GLU A 166 11.69 6.09 4.38
C GLU A 166 12.73 6.92 3.61
N LEU A 167 13.88 6.34 3.28
CA LEU A 167 14.93 7.03 2.52
C LEU A 167 14.45 7.43 1.12
N VAL A 168 13.83 6.50 0.39
CA VAL A 168 13.29 6.75 -0.96
C VAL A 168 12.22 7.85 -0.91
N LEU A 169 11.27 7.74 0.02
CA LEU A 169 10.17 8.69 0.18
C LEU A 169 10.67 10.08 0.62
N THR A 170 11.66 10.13 1.51
CA THR A 170 12.27 11.40 1.94
C THR A 170 12.97 12.10 0.78
N ASN A 171 13.75 11.36 -0.02
CA ASN A 171 14.40 11.91 -1.21
C ASN A 171 13.37 12.43 -2.21
N PHE A 172 12.31 11.67 -2.45
CA PHE A 172 11.23 12.07 -3.34
C PHE A 172 10.54 13.37 -2.85
N ALA A 173 10.19 13.44 -1.56
CA ALA A 173 9.60 14.64 -0.96
C ALA A 173 10.50 15.87 -1.07
N LEU A 174 11.81 15.71 -0.88
CA LEU A 174 12.78 16.81 -1.04
C LEU A 174 12.86 17.30 -2.50
N VAL A 175 12.95 16.37 -3.46
CA VAL A 175 13.00 16.72 -4.90
C VAL A 175 11.72 17.41 -5.35
N LYS A 176 10.55 16.92 -4.90
CA LYS A 176 9.26 17.52 -5.21
C LYS A 176 9.19 18.97 -4.70
N ARG A 177 9.56 19.19 -3.43
CA ARG A 177 9.62 20.53 -2.82
C ARG A 177 10.53 21.49 -3.58
N MET A 178 11.74 21.05 -3.93
CA MET A 178 12.66 21.87 -4.72
C MET A 178 12.09 22.21 -6.11
N GLY A 179 11.37 21.28 -6.73
CA GLY A 179 10.68 21.50 -7.99
C GLY A 179 9.51 22.47 -7.88
N ASP A 180 8.75 22.41 -6.79
CA ASP A 180 7.67 23.36 -6.50
C ASP A 180 8.21 24.76 -6.23
N ASP A 181 9.27 24.89 -5.42
CA ASP A 181 9.93 26.16 -5.14
C ASP A 181 10.51 26.80 -6.40
N ALA A 182 11.13 26.02 -7.29
CA ALA A 182 11.67 26.52 -8.56
C ALA A 182 10.58 26.98 -9.55
N ARG A 183 9.36 26.45 -9.43
CA ARG A 183 8.19 26.87 -10.22
C ARG A 183 7.47 28.08 -9.63
N GLY A 184 7.73 28.41 -8.36
CA GLY A 184 7.25 29.63 -7.70
C GLY A 184 8.14 30.84 -8.02
N GLU A 185 7.83 31.58 -9.09
CA GLU A 185 8.52 32.83 -9.41
C GLU A 185 8.40 33.89 -8.30
N VAL A 186 9.53 34.58 -8.10
CA VAL A 186 9.72 35.80 -7.32
C VAL A 186 8.63 36.83 -7.65
N GLN A 187 7.74 37.07 -6.68
CA GLN A 187 6.83 38.22 -6.74
C GLN A 187 7.65 39.48 -6.46
N LEU A 188 8.28 40.05 -7.49
CA LEU A 188 8.92 41.35 -7.40
C LEU A 188 7.84 42.41 -7.09
N PRO A 189 8.03 43.26 -6.07
CA PRO A 189 7.06 44.31 -5.77
C PRO A 189 6.98 45.31 -6.94
N PRO A 190 5.80 45.89 -7.19
CA PRO A 190 5.64 46.89 -8.25
C PRO A 190 6.50 48.13 -7.95
N LEU A 191 7.18 48.61 -8.99
CA LEU A 191 7.93 49.88 -9.02
C LEU A 191 7.04 51.09 -8.71
#